data_AF-A0A7S9DYY0-F1
#
_entry.id   AF-A0A7S9DYY0-F1
#
_cell.length_a   1.000
_cell.length_b   1.000
_cell.length_c   1.000
_cell.angle_alpha   90.00
_cell.angle_beta   90.00
_cell.angle_gamma   90.00
#
_symmetry.space_group_name_H-M   'P 1'
#
loop_
_entity.id
_entity.type
_entity.pdbx_description
1 polymer ?
#
loop_
_entity_poly.entity_id
_entity_poly.type
_entity_poly.pdbx_seq_one_letter_code
_entity_poly.pdbx_strand_id
1 'polypeptide(L)'
;MFVSENLVFTELHKTAGSHLLKLLSTYIGGEQIGKHNKIPKYLRKNFVLGSIRNPWDWYVSLWGYGCDNKGSVYLQSTRQTSFRYCWRQLHREMGSAHVQPGYLLKQMRHDAKKNVGDWQSVYTDANDVEGFRRWVQLMFDADRALDIGEGYGFSPFSQSAGVLSYRFFKLFTGLDEKLYDEALNTNPEALKEIWNTQGFVDAFVRQERLEEDFLAALKKAGISVSESDREAIMAGKNKKTNTSSRKDVSHYYDEQTANIIGTREQFIVDRFGYDINAVLR
;
A
#
# COMPACT_ATOMS: atom_id res chain seq x y z
N MET A 1 2.18 -13.07 -1.85
CA MET A 1 3.52 -13.29 -1.27
C MET A 1 4.19 -14.35 -2.10
N PHE A 2 5.49 -14.24 -2.33
CA PHE A 2 6.28 -15.27 -3.01
C PHE A 2 7.32 -15.80 -2.02
N VAL A 3 7.49 -17.11 -1.97
CA VAL A 3 8.41 -17.79 -1.06
C VAL A 3 9.32 -18.68 -1.88
N SER A 4 10.63 -18.45 -1.76
CA SER A 4 11.67 -19.38 -2.17
C SER A 4 12.47 -19.83 -0.95
N GLU A 5 13.46 -20.70 -1.18
CA GLU A 5 14.32 -21.25 -0.12
C GLU A 5 14.96 -20.14 0.74
N ASN A 6 15.51 -19.11 0.10
CA ASN A 6 16.31 -18.07 0.75
C ASN A 6 15.72 -16.66 0.62
N LEU A 7 14.62 -16.48 -0.13
CA LEU A 7 14.01 -15.16 -0.36
C LEU A 7 12.49 -15.22 -0.14
N VAL A 8 11.95 -14.18 0.50
CA VAL A 8 10.52 -13.98 0.65
C VAL A 8 10.16 -12.60 0.16
N PHE A 9 9.18 -12.53 -0.72
CA PHE A 9 8.69 -11.27 -1.28
C PHE A 9 7.25 -11.01 -0.87
N THR A 10 7.00 -9.81 -0.37
CA THR A 10 5.65 -9.28 -0.20
C THR A 10 5.54 -7.87 -0.77
N GLU A 11 4.36 -7.56 -1.29
CA GLU A 11 4.09 -6.34 -2.05
C GLU A 11 2.98 -5.54 -1.40
N LEU A 12 3.17 -4.22 -1.35
CA LEU A 12 2.07 -3.31 -1.11
C LEU A 12 1.08 -3.35 -2.30
N HIS A 13 -0.17 -2.96 -2.07
CA HIS A 13 -1.09 -2.78 -3.18
C HIS A 13 -0.50 -1.76 -4.16
N LYS A 14 -0.65 -1.96 -5.48
CA LYS A 14 -0.26 -0.99 -6.51
C LYS A 14 1.24 -0.63 -6.61
N THR A 15 2.15 -1.51 -6.16
CA THR A 15 3.61 -1.34 -6.29
C THR A 15 4.24 -2.34 -7.29
N ALA A 16 3.66 -2.44 -8.49
CA ALA A 16 4.11 -3.32 -9.58
C ALA A 16 4.23 -4.83 -9.25
N GLY A 17 3.49 -5.28 -8.24
CA GLY A 17 3.55 -6.62 -7.71
C GLY A 17 3.46 -7.78 -8.72
N SER A 18 2.50 -7.72 -9.64
CA SER A 18 2.33 -8.77 -10.67
C SER A 18 3.55 -8.92 -11.59
N HIS A 19 4.27 -7.82 -11.86
CA HIS A 19 5.48 -7.88 -12.66
C HIS A 19 6.64 -8.50 -11.86
N LEU A 20 6.83 -8.08 -10.60
CA LEU A 20 7.84 -8.66 -9.71
C LEU A 20 7.62 -10.15 -9.44
N LEU A 21 6.36 -10.56 -9.22
CA LEU A 21 6.00 -11.97 -9.10
C LEU A 21 6.34 -12.76 -10.36
N LYS A 22 6.13 -12.18 -11.55
CA LYS A 22 6.53 -12.82 -12.81
C LYS A 22 8.05 -13.00 -12.88
N LEU A 23 8.83 -11.97 -12.56
CA LEU A 23 10.29 -12.06 -12.54
C LEU A 23 10.77 -13.11 -11.53
N LEU A 24 10.23 -13.10 -10.32
CA LEU A 24 10.57 -14.08 -9.28
C LEU A 24 10.27 -15.53 -9.72
N SER A 25 9.08 -15.76 -10.28
CA SER A 25 8.70 -17.07 -10.80
C SER A 25 9.56 -17.53 -11.98
N THR A 26 10.01 -16.60 -12.82
CA THR A 26 10.86 -16.91 -13.99
C THR A 26 12.31 -17.20 -13.60
N TYR A 27 12.90 -16.41 -12.69
CA TYR A 27 14.35 -16.43 -12.47
C TYR A 27 14.81 -17.07 -11.15
N ILE A 28 13.94 -17.13 -10.14
CA ILE A 28 14.34 -17.58 -8.79
C ILE A 28 13.80 -18.97 -8.47
N GLY A 29 12.61 -19.30 -8.97
CA GLY A 29 11.88 -20.50 -8.58
C GLY A 29 11.34 -20.39 -7.15
N GLY A 30 10.11 -20.88 -6.94
CA GLY A 30 9.41 -20.76 -5.67
C GLY A 30 7.89 -20.76 -5.87
N GLU A 31 7.17 -20.47 -4.80
CA GLU A 31 5.71 -20.56 -4.79
C GLU A 31 5.05 -19.23 -4.43
N GLN A 32 3.97 -18.92 -5.16
CA GLN A 32 3.11 -17.79 -4.82
C GLN A 32 2.04 -18.22 -3.83
N ILE A 33 2.13 -17.71 -2.60
CA ILE A 33 1.15 -17.94 -1.53
C ILE A 33 0.28 -16.68 -1.38
N GLY A 34 -0.91 -16.73 -1.97
CA GLY A 34 -1.91 -15.65 -1.92
C GLY A 34 -1.40 -14.28 -2.42
N LYS A 35 -2.13 -13.21 -2.09
CA LYS A 35 -1.81 -11.81 -2.45
C LYS A 35 -1.80 -10.94 -1.21
N HIS A 36 -0.82 -10.03 -1.12
CA HIS A 36 -0.69 -9.03 -0.04
C HIS A 36 -0.69 -9.61 1.39
N ASN A 37 -0.21 -10.85 1.54
CA ASN A 37 -0.13 -11.52 2.84
C ASN A 37 0.99 -10.89 3.68
N LYS A 38 0.73 -10.76 4.98
CA LYS A 38 1.78 -10.50 5.98
C LYS A 38 2.79 -11.64 5.96
N ILE A 39 4.08 -11.31 6.09
CA ILE A 39 5.13 -12.33 6.19
C ILE A 39 5.08 -12.95 7.60
N PRO A 40 4.81 -14.27 7.72
CA PRO A 40 4.85 -14.99 8.99
C PRO A 40 6.23 -14.90 9.65
N LYS A 41 6.28 -14.88 10.99
CA LYS A 41 7.54 -14.74 11.76
C LYS A 41 8.62 -15.75 11.35
N TYR A 42 8.25 -16.99 11.08
CA TYR A 42 9.19 -18.05 10.70
C TYR A 42 9.83 -17.86 9.31
N LEU A 43 9.22 -17.04 8.44
CA LEU A 43 9.74 -16.69 7.11
C LEU A 43 10.60 -15.42 7.13
N ARG A 44 10.57 -14.62 8.21
CA ARG A 44 11.36 -13.37 8.33
C ARG A 44 12.86 -13.63 8.50
N LYS A 45 13.29 -14.88 8.65
CA LYS A 45 14.70 -15.29 8.67
C LYS A 45 15.33 -15.34 7.26
N ASN A 46 14.49 -15.44 6.22
CA ASN A 46 14.93 -15.41 4.83
C ASN A 46 15.13 -13.96 4.41
N PHE A 47 15.82 -13.74 3.29
CA PHE A 47 15.96 -12.40 2.73
C PHE A 47 14.59 -11.82 2.36
N VAL A 48 14.17 -10.77 3.05
CA VAL A 48 12.86 -10.14 2.85
C VAL A 48 12.96 -9.03 1.83
N LEU A 49 12.28 -9.23 0.70
CA LEU A 49 12.11 -8.25 -0.36
C LEU A 49 10.76 -7.56 -0.24
N GLY A 50 10.76 -6.24 -0.11
CA GLY A 50 9.57 -5.40 -0.19
C GLY A 50 9.49 -4.66 -1.52
N SER A 51 8.32 -4.15 -1.87
CA SER A 51 8.16 -3.16 -2.96
C SER A 51 7.51 -1.88 -2.45
N ILE A 52 7.95 -0.76 -3.00
CA ILE A 52 7.46 0.57 -2.67
C ILE A 52 7.27 1.40 -3.94
N ARG A 53 6.47 2.45 -3.84
CA ARG A 53 6.20 3.40 -4.91
C ARG A 53 6.14 4.80 -4.32
N ASN A 54 6.47 5.79 -5.13
CA ASN A 54 6.24 7.19 -4.82
C ASN A 54 4.79 7.39 -4.34
N PRO A 55 4.57 8.00 -3.14
CA PRO A 55 3.24 8.18 -2.57
C PRO A 55 2.26 8.89 -3.51
N TRP A 56 2.68 9.96 -4.18
CA TRP A 56 1.81 10.72 -5.07
C TRP A 56 1.35 9.89 -6.26
N ASP A 57 2.26 9.13 -6.88
CA ASP A 57 1.90 8.22 -7.98
C ASP A 57 1.03 7.04 -7.50
N TRP A 58 1.26 6.59 -6.27
CA TRP A 58 0.49 5.54 -5.64
C TRP A 58 -0.97 5.93 -5.42
N TYR A 59 -1.23 7.11 -4.88
CA TYR A 59 -2.59 7.60 -4.63
C TYR A 59 -3.37 7.80 -5.93
N VAL A 60 -2.75 8.36 -6.98
CA VAL A 60 -3.36 8.44 -8.32
C VAL A 60 -3.64 7.04 -8.87
N SER A 61 -2.79 6.04 -8.57
CA SER A 61 -2.98 4.66 -9.06
C SER A 61 -4.08 3.92 -8.33
N LEU A 62 -4.20 4.18 -7.04
CA LEU A 62 -5.25 3.66 -6.19
C LEU A 62 -6.61 4.24 -6.58
N TRP A 63 -6.68 5.56 -6.76
CA TRP A 63 -7.89 6.25 -7.19
C TRP A 63 -8.35 5.81 -8.58
N GLY A 64 -7.47 5.86 -9.58
CA GLY A 64 -7.84 5.47 -10.95
C GLY A 64 -8.30 4.02 -11.07
N TYR A 65 -7.77 3.11 -10.25
CA TYR A 65 -8.29 1.74 -10.17
C TYR A 65 -9.67 1.65 -9.53
N GLY A 66 -9.97 2.54 -8.60
CA GLY A 66 -11.31 2.72 -8.06
C GLY A 66 -12.29 3.23 -9.11
N CYS A 67 -11.88 4.13 -10.02
CA CYS A 67 -12.70 4.55 -11.15
C CYS A 67 -13.05 3.40 -12.11
N ASP A 68 -12.20 2.36 -12.19
CA ASP A 68 -12.52 1.11 -12.88
C ASP A 68 -13.46 0.19 -12.07
N ASN A 69 -14.05 0.67 -10.97
CA ASN A 69 -14.86 -0.07 -10.00
C ASN A 69 -14.11 -1.24 -9.34
N LYS A 70 -12.81 -1.09 -9.12
CA LYS A 70 -11.93 -2.15 -8.59
C LYS A 70 -11.17 -1.71 -7.35
N GLY A 71 -10.70 -2.71 -6.61
CA GLY A 71 -9.84 -2.52 -5.44
C GLY A 71 -10.63 -2.42 -4.14
N SER A 72 -9.95 -2.79 -3.05
CA SER A 72 -10.55 -2.83 -1.72
C SER A 72 -11.12 -1.47 -1.33
N VAL A 73 -10.33 -0.39 -1.42
CA VAL A 73 -10.77 0.95 -1.02
C VAL A 73 -12.08 1.36 -1.69
N TYR A 74 -12.19 1.22 -3.02
CA TYR A 74 -13.45 1.47 -3.75
C TYR A 74 -14.59 0.61 -3.20
N LEU A 75 -14.40 -0.70 -3.10
CA LEU A 75 -15.44 -1.63 -2.64
C LEU A 75 -15.88 -1.35 -1.19
N GLN A 76 -14.96 -0.91 -0.34
CA GLN A 76 -15.25 -0.56 1.05
C GLN A 76 -15.93 0.81 1.14
N SER A 77 -15.48 1.82 0.39
CA SER A 77 -15.98 3.18 0.52
C SER A 77 -17.32 3.42 -0.22
N THR A 78 -17.61 2.64 -1.26
CA THR A 78 -18.87 2.75 -2.03
C THR A 78 -19.98 1.80 -1.61
N ARG A 79 -19.74 0.95 -0.59
CA ARG A 79 -20.81 0.16 0.03
C ARG A 79 -21.32 0.84 1.30
N GLN A 80 -22.58 0.58 1.64
CA GLN A 80 -23.18 1.00 2.91
C GLN A 80 -22.72 0.07 4.05
N THR A 81 -23.60 -0.77 4.59
CA THR A 81 -23.28 -1.68 5.70
C THR A 81 -23.03 -3.09 5.19
N SER A 82 -21.94 -3.73 5.63
CA SER A 82 -21.68 -5.14 5.34
C SER A 82 -21.38 -5.93 6.61
N PHE A 83 -22.42 -6.58 7.16
CA PHE A 83 -22.25 -7.49 8.29
C PHE A 83 -21.27 -8.62 7.96
N ARG A 84 -21.35 -9.15 6.73
CA ARG A 84 -20.44 -10.21 6.24
C ARG A 84 -18.98 -9.76 6.31
N TYR A 85 -18.66 -8.54 5.90
CA TYR A 85 -17.30 -8.01 5.99
C TYR A 85 -16.82 -7.91 7.44
N CYS A 86 -17.63 -7.28 8.31
CA CYS A 86 -17.26 -7.06 9.70
C CYS A 86 -17.03 -8.39 10.43
N TRP A 87 -17.90 -9.37 10.20
CA TRP A 87 -17.82 -10.68 10.84
C TRP A 87 -16.71 -11.56 10.26
N ARG A 88 -16.55 -11.63 8.93
CA ARG A 88 -15.66 -12.62 8.28
C ARG A 88 -14.27 -12.10 7.91
N GLN A 89 -14.12 -10.79 7.72
CA GLN A 89 -12.94 -10.23 7.05
C GLN A 89 -12.18 -9.24 7.95
N LEU A 90 -12.86 -8.32 8.63
CA LEU A 90 -12.22 -7.24 9.38
C LEU A 90 -11.21 -7.74 10.43
N HIS A 91 -11.60 -8.70 11.28
CA HIS A 91 -10.69 -9.26 12.30
C HIS A 91 -9.42 -9.86 11.68
N ARG A 92 -9.55 -10.58 10.55
CA ARG A 92 -8.41 -11.18 9.83
C ARG A 92 -7.51 -10.12 9.22
N GLU A 93 -8.08 -9.06 8.66
CA GLU A 93 -7.32 -7.92 8.15
C GLU A 93 -6.54 -7.24 9.28
N MET A 94 -7.10 -7.20 10.49
CA MET A 94 -6.44 -6.69 11.68
C MET A 94 -5.46 -7.68 12.33
N GLY A 95 -5.36 -8.90 11.81
CA GLY A 95 -4.49 -9.94 12.37
C GLY A 95 -5.03 -10.58 13.66
N SER A 96 -6.25 -10.26 14.07
CA SER A 96 -6.93 -10.87 15.22
C SER A 96 -7.57 -12.19 14.81
N ALA A 97 -7.50 -13.20 15.69
CA ALA A 97 -8.18 -14.48 15.51
C ALA A 97 -9.71 -14.39 15.67
N HIS A 98 -10.20 -13.38 16.40
CA HIS A 98 -11.61 -13.25 16.77
C HIS A 98 -12.17 -11.85 16.47
N VAL A 99 -13.47 -11.80 16.22
CA VAL A 99 -14.21 -10.53 16.07
C VAL A 99 -14.35 -9.87 17.43
N GLN A 100 -13.96 -8.60 17.53
CA GLN A 100 -14.19 -7.80 18.72
C GLN A 100 -15.54 -7.08 18.59
N PRO A 101 -16.52 -7.31 19.51
CA PRO A 101 -17.84 -6.71 19.41
C PRO A 101 -17.83 -5.17 19.36
N GLY A 102 -16.88 -4.53 20.05
CA GLY A 102 -16.69 -3.08 20.03
C GLY A 102 -16.39 -2.54 18.62
N TYR A 103 -15.48 -3.20 17.88
CA TYR A 103 -15.15 -2.82 16.51
C TYR A 103 -16.32 -3.04 15.54
N LEU A 104 -17.05 -4.15 15.71
CA LEU A 104 -18.27 -4.40 14.93
C LEU A 104 -19.29 -3.29 15.13
N LEU A 105 -19.60 -2.94 16.38
CA LEU A 105 -20.58 -1.90 16.70
C LEU A 105 -20.13 -0.53 16.19
N LYS A 106 -18.84 -0.20 16.32
CA LYS A 106 -18.25 1.03 15.80
C LYS A 106 -18.38 1.10 14.27
N GLN A 107 -18.00 0.05 13.53
CA GLN A 107 -18.16 0.00 12.07
C GLN A 107 -19.63 0.10 11.66
N MET A 108 -20.55 -0.62 12.30
CA MET A 108 -21.96 -0.60 11.92
C MET A 108 -22.61 0.77 12.15
N ARG A 109 -22.27 1.44 13.26
CA ARG A 109 -22.75 2.81 13.54
C ARG A 109 -22.20 3.82 12.52
N HIS A 110 -20.96 3.64 12.11
CA HIS A 110 -20.32 4.44 11.07
C HIS A 110 -20.98 4.23 9.70
N ASP A 111 -21.07 2.96 9.26
CA ASP A 111 -21.67 2.58 7.99
C ASP A 111 -23.13 3.05 7.86
N ALA A 112 -23.87 3.15 8.96
CA ALA A 112 -25.25 3.66 8.97
C ALA A 112 -25.36 5.16 8.62
N LYS A 113 -24.31 5.95 8.87
CA LYS A 113 -24.27 7.41 8.59
C LYS A 113 -23.45 7.76 7.36
N LYS A 114 -22.73 6.79 6.81
CA LYS A 114 -21.82 6.98 5.69
C LYS A 114 -22.54 7.51 4.45
N ASN A 115 -22.01 8.59 3.89
CA ASN A 115 -22.45 9.10 2.60
C ASN A 115 -21.74 8.37 1.45
N VAL A 116 -22.35 7.28 0.99
CA VAL A 116 -21.87 6.50 -0.16
C VAL A 116 -21.89 7.31 -1.46
N GLY A 117 -22.83 8.24 -1.61
CA GLY A 117 -22.96 9.08 -2.81
C GLY A 117 -21.73 9.96 -3.04
N ASP A 118 -21.15 10.51 -1.97
CA ASP A 118 -19.90 11.28 -2.07
C ASP A 118 -18.77 10.42 -2.64
N TRP A 119 -18.61 9.19 -2.13
CA TRP A 119 -17.58 8.27 -2.63
C TRP A 119 -17.82 7.85 -4.07
N GLN A 120 -19.06 7.53 -4.44
CA GLN A 120 -19.40 7.16 -5.82
C GLN A 120 -19.10 8.30 -6.79
N SER A 121 -19.40 9.55 -6.41
CA SER A 121 -19.21 10.72 -7.27
C SER A 121 -17.75 10.90 -7.70
N VAL A 122 -16.80 10.66 -6.79
CA VAL A 122 -15.37 10.86 -7.04
C VAL A 122 -14.71 9.72 -7.81
N TYR A 123 -15.43 8.64 -8.12
CA TYR A 123 -14.95 7.50 -8.91
C TYR A 123 -15.54 7.45 -10.33
N THR A 124 -16.24 8.49 -10.78
CA THR A 124 -16.98 8.47 -12.05
C THR A 124 -16.07 8.41 -13.29
N ASP A 125 -14.96 9.15 -13.30
CA ASP A 125 -14.03 9.22 -14.43
C ASP A 125 -12.58 9.32 -13.95
N ALA A 126 -11.70 8.48 -14.49
CA ALA A 126 -10.27 8.49 -14.21
C ALA A 126 -9.52 9.71 -14.78
N ASN A 127 -10.17 10.51 -15.63
CA ASN A 127 -9.63 11.77 -16.16
C ASN A 127 -10.13 13.01 -15.40
N ASP A 128 -11.01 12.84 -14.41
CA ASP A 128 -11.54 13.94 -13.62
C ASP A 128 -10.55 14.36 -12.53
N VAL A 129 -9.83 15.45 -12.80
CA VAL A 129 -8.85 16.04 -11.87
C VAL A 129 -9.50 16.52 -10.59
N GLU A 130 -10.67 17.16 -10.67
CA GLU A 130 -11.39 17.66 -9.49
C GLU A 130 -11.96 16.49 -8.68
N GLY A 131 -12.41 15.44 -9.36
CA GLY A 131 -12.79 14.16 -8.74
C GLY A 131 -11.65 13.55 -7.94
N PHE A 132 -10.44 13.48 -8.49
CA PHE A 132 -9.25 13.03 -7.77
C PHE A 132 -8.94 13.92 -6.55
N ARG A 133 -8.97 15.25 -6.71
CA ARG A 133 -8.64 16.17 -5.63
C ARG A 133 -9.63 16.07 -4.47
N ARG A 134 -10.93 16.01 -4.78
CA ARG A 134 -11.98 15.73 -3.79
C ARG A 134 -11.81 14.35 -3.15
N TRP A 135 -11.42 13.34 -3.92
CA TRP A 135 -11.13 12.02 -3.38
C TRP A 135 -9.98 12.03 -2.35
N VAL A 136 -8.91 12.80 -2.59
CA VAL A 136 -7.83 12.98 -1.60
C VAL A 136 -8.38 13.60 -0.31
N GLN A 137 -9.24 14.61 -0.40
CA GLN A 137 -9.87 15.21 0.76
C GLN A 137 -10.73 14.19 1.54
N LEU A 138 -11.57 13.41 0.85
CA LEU A 138 -12.39 12.35 1.48
C LEU A 138 -11.55 11.24 2.11
N MET A 139 -10.43 10.87 1.49
CA MET A 139 -9.51 9.84 1.95
C MET A 139 -8.87 10.16 3.30
N PHE A 140 -8.61 11.44 3.55
CA PHE A 140 -7.90 11.91 4.74
C PHE A 140 -8.77 12.69 5.73
N ASP A 141 -10.07 12.78 5.47
CA ASP A 141 -11.07 13.24 6.42
C ASP A 141 -11.16 12.26 7.60
N ALA A 142 -10.93 12.77 8.81
CA ALA A 142 -10.91 11.98 10.03
C ALA A 142 -12.25 11.27 10.28
N ASP A 143 -13.36 11.92 9.94
CA ASP A 143 -14.70 11.35 10.10
C ASP A 143 -14.97 10.20 9.11
N ARG A 144 -14.14 10.06 8.07
CA ARG A 144 -14.27 9.05 7.01
C ARG A 144 -13.23 7.95 7.08
N ALA A 145 -12.34 7.94 8.07
CA ALA A 145 -11.26 6.96 8.17
C ALA A 145 -11.74 5.49 8.14
N LEU A 146 -12.94 5.23 8.68
CA LEU A 146 -13.57 3.90 8.69
C LEU A 146 -14.13 3.48 7.31
N ASP A 147 -14.26 4.40 6.35
CA ASP A 147 -14.73 4.10 4.99
C ASP A 147 -13.71 3.29 4.18
N ILE A 148 -12.43 3.43 4.51
CA ILE A 148 -11.31 2.84 3.75
C ILE A 148 -11.24 1.33 3.96
N GLY A 149 -11.68 0.85 5.13
CA GLY A 149 -11.60 -0.55 5.55
C GLY A 149 -10.17 -1.00 5.90
N GLU A 150 -9.89 -2.30 5.78
CA GLU A 150 -8.60 -2.94 6.09
C GLU A 150 -8.10 -2.76 7.53
N GLY A 151 -8.95 -2.26 8.42
CA GLY A 151 -8.59 -1.84 9.78
C GLY A 151 -8.02 -0.42 9.91
N TYR A 152 -7.87 0.34 8.82
CA TYR A 152 -7.19 1.65 8.85
C TYR A 152 -7.82 2.63 9.85
N GLY A 153 -9.15 2.84 9.79
CA GLY A 153 -9.86 3.72 10.73
C GLY A 153 -9.94 3.22 12.17
N PHE A 154 -9.41 2.03 12.47
CA PHE A 154 -9.24 1.54 13.84
C PHE A 154 -7.80 1.72 14.35
N SER A 155 -6.86 2.10 13.49
CA SER A 155 -5.47 2.32 13.83
C SER A 155 -5.21 3.79 14.12
N PRO A 156 -4.33 4.14 15.09
CA PRO A 156 -3.87 5.52 15.28
C PRO A 156 -3.27 6.15 14.02
N PHE A 157 -2.78 5.32 13.08
CA PHE A 157 -2.33 5.79 11.76
C PHE A 157 -3.39 6.67 11.10
N SER A 158 -4.68 6.36 11.19
CA SER A 158 -5.73 7.20 10.58
C SER A 158 -5.76 8.65 11.05
N GLN A 159 -5.19 8.93 12.23
CA GLN A 159 -5.18 10.27 12.81
C GLN A 159 -4.00 11.11 12.31
N SER A 160 -2.81 10.51 12.13
CA SER A 160 -1.58 11.26 11.81
C SER A 160 -0.87 10.84 10.52
N ALA A 161 -1.18 9.67 9.95
CA ALA A 161 -0.47 9.08 8.84
C ALA A 161 -1.41 8.56 7.75
N GLY A 162 -0.88 8.37 6.54
CA GLY A 162 -1.68 7.93 5.42
C GLY A 162 -1.81 6.42 5.30
N VAL A 163 -2.64 6.01 4.34
CA VAL A 163 -2.99 4.61 4.09
C VAL A 163 -1.79 3.83 3.56
N LEU A 164 -0.90 4.47 2.80
CA LEU A 164 0.30 3.81 2.31
C LEU A 164 1.27 3.54 3.48
N SER A 165 1.49 4.52 4.38
CA SER A 165 2.25 4.34 5.62
C SER A 165 1.64 3.26 6.51
N TYR A 166 0.33 3.28 6.73
CA TYR A 166 -0.35 2.22 7.47
C TYR A 166 -0.08 0.83 6.87
N ARG A 167 -0.25 0.67 5.56
CA ARG A 167 0.02 -0.61 4.86
C ARG A 167 1.50 -1.00 4.94
N PHE A 168 2.40 -0.02 4.84
CA PHE A 168 3.84 -0.22 4.97
C PHE A 168 4.18 -0.83 6.34
N PHE A 169 3.75 -0.20 7.43
CA PHE A 169 4.01 -0.72 8.77
C PHE A 169 3.31 -2.06 9.01
N LYS A 170 2.09 -2.23 8.48
CA LYS A 170 1.33 -3.48 8.57
C LYS A 170 2.01 -4.67 7.91
N LEU A 171 2.72 -4.47 6.81
CA LEU A 171 3.36 -5.56 6.05
C LEU A 171 4.84 -5.76 6.39
N PHE A 172 5.53 -4.70 6.83
CA PHE A 172 6.99 -4.68 6.91
C PHE A 172 7.54 -4.51 8.33
N THR A 173 6.68 -4.46 9.35
CA THR A 173 7.12 -4.39 10.76
C THR A 173 6.48 -5.46 11.63
N GLY A 174 7.16 -5.78 12.73
CA GLY A 174 6.70 -6.72 13.76
C GLY A 174 5.57 -6.22 14.66
N LEU A 175 4.89 -5.12 14.32
CA LEU A 175 3.82 -4.55 15.15
C LEU A 175 2.60 -5.47 15.30
N ASP A 176 2.27 -6.25 14.26
CA ASP A 176 1.14 -7.19 14.27
C ASP A 176 -0.17 -6.53 14.77
N GLU A 177 -0.74 -6.99 15.90
CA GLU A 177 -1.97 -6.41 16.50
C GLU A 177 -1.74 -5.05 17.18
N LYS A 178 -0.49 -4.71 17.54
CA LYS A 178 -0.15 -3.42 18.17
C LYS A 178 -0.43 -2.21 17.26
N LEU A 179 -0.66 -2.43 15.97
CA LEU A 179 -1.14 -1.40 15.04
C LEU A 179 -2.47 -0.76 15.44
N TYR A 180 -3.24 -1.43 16.29
CA TYR A 180 -4.56 -0.98 16.75
C TYR A 180 -4.57 -0.63 18.24
N ASP A 181 -3.39 -0.55 18.88
CA ASP A 181 -3.24 -0.01 20.22
C ASP A 181 -3.38 1.52 20.15
N GLU A 182 -4.34 2.09 20.88
CA GLU A 182 -4.58 3.53 20.91
C GLU A 182 -3.37 4.33 21.43
N ALA A 183 -2.48 3.69 22.20
CA ALA A 183 -1.25 4.31 22.70
C ALA A 183 -0.09 4.32 21.68
N LEU A 184 -0.26 3.68 20.51
CA LEU A 184 0.79 3.67 19.48
C LEU A 184 1.01 5.08 18.93
N ASN A 185 2.19 5.63 19.17
CA ASN A 185 2.58 6.92 18.61
C ASN A 185 2.92 6.78 17.12
N THR A 186 2.16 7.46 16.27
CA THR A 186 2.28 7.45 14.81
C THR A 186 2.79 8.78 14.25
N ASN A 187 3.47 9.59 15.07
CA ASN A 187 4.21 10.75 14.57
C ASN A 187 5.46 10.31 13.77
N PRO A 188 5.98 11.15 12.86
CA PRO A 188 7.09 10.76 11.97
C PRO A 188 8.34 10.26 12.70
N GLU A 189 8.70 10.85 13.83
CA GLU A 189 9.86 10.48 14.64
C GLU A 189 9.70 9.11 15.29
N ALA A 190 8.56 8.84 15.91
CA ALA A 190 8.23 7.55 16.49
C ALA A 190 8.14 6.47 15.40
N LEU A 191 7.59 6.78 14.22
CA LEU A 191 7.58 5.85 13.09
C LEU A 191 9.01 5.50 12.63
N LYS A 192 9.95 6.45 12.64
CA LYS A 192 11.37 6.17 12.38
C LYS A 192 11.96 5.22 13.41
N GLU A 193 11.69 5.42 14.71
CA GLU A 193 12.15 4.54 15.78
C GLU A 193 11.53 3.13 15.70
N ILE A 194 10.22 3.05 15.49
CA ILE A 194 9.50 1.79 15.28
C ILE A 194 10.09 1.05 14.09
N TRP A 195 10.36 1.74 12.98
CA TRP A 195 10.98 1.10 11.83
C TRP A 195 12.36 0.53 12.17
N ASN A 196 13.20 1.30 12.85
CA ASN A 196 14.55 0.86 13.20
C ASN A 196 14.57 -0.34 14.16
N THR A 197 13.54 -0.50 14.98
CA THR A 197 13.46 -1.56 16.00
C THR A 197 12.62 -2.76 15.57
N GLN A 198 11.63 -2.57 14.70
CA GLN A 198 10.63 -3.59 14.33
C GLN A 198 10.58 -3.89 12.83
N GLY A 199 11.22 -3.07 11.99
CA GLY A 199 11.30 -3.27 10.55
C GLY A 199 12.16 -4.48 10.21
N PHE A 200 11.70 -5.29 9.26
CA PHE A 200 12.36 -6.56 8.91
C PHE A 200 12.64 -6.74 7.41
N VAL A 201 12.56 -5.67 6.61
CA VAL A 201 12.80 -5.74 5.15
C VAL A 201 14.26 -5.45 4.84
N ASP A 202 14.90 -6.37 4.13
CA ASP A 202 16.31 -6.27 3.76
C ASP A 202 16.55 -5.36 2.56
N ALA A 203 15.63 -5.36 1.59
CA ALA A 203 15.69 -4.49 0.42
C ALA A 203 14.30 -4.12 -0.10
N PHE A 204 14.20 -2.92 -0.69
CA PHE A 204 12.99 -2.45 -1.36
C PHE A 204 13.24 -2.30 -2.86
N VAL A 205 12.32 -2.80 -3.66
CA VAL A 205 12.24 -2.48 -5.08
C VAL A 205 11.32 -1.27 -5.26
N ARG A 206 11.85 -0.16 -5.76
CA ARG A 206 11.05 1.02 -6.11
C ARG A 206 10.47 0.85 -7.49
N GLN A 207 9.18 1.14 -7.65
CA GLN A 207 8.51 1.02 -8.93
C GLN A 207 9.14 1.91 -10.03
N GLU A 208 9.73 3.04 -9.65
CA GLU A 208 10.34 3.98 -10.59
C GLU A 208 11.69 3.49 -11.14
N ARG A 209 12.29 2.48 -10.48
CA ARG A 209 13.60 1.88 -10.80
C ARG A 209 13.53 0.36 -10.68
N LEU A 210 12.43 -0.22 -11.18
CA LEU A 210 12.02 -1.58 -10.85
C LEU A 210 13.10 -2.60 -11.19
N GLU A 211 13.57 -2.61 -12.44
CA GLU A 211 14.55 -3.59 -12.92
C GLU A 211 15.90 -3.41 -12.21
N GLU A 212 16.35 -2.15 -12.03
CA GLU A 212 17.62 -1.86 -11.38
C GLU A 212 17.61 -2.26 -9.89
N ASP A 213 16.58 -1.87 -9.14
CA ASP A 213 16.46 -2.19 -7.72
C ASP A 213 16.20 -3.70 -7.51
N PHE A 214 15.50 -4.38 -8.42
CA PHE A 214 15.30 -5.82 -8.37
C PHE A 214 16.63 -6.58 -8.50
N LEU A 215 17.44 -6.26 -9.52
CA LEU A 215 18.76 -6.88 -9.69
C LEU A 215 19.71 -6.57 -8.51
N ALA A 216 19.65 -5.36 -7.96
CA ALA A 216 20.42 -4.99 -6.78
C ALA A 216 19.99 -5.79 -5.54
N ALA A 217 18.69 -5.99 -5.36
CA ALA A 217 18.15 -6.79 -4.26
C ALA A 217 18.53 -8.27 -4.37
N LEU A 218 18.47 -8.86 -5.57
CA LEU A 218 18.91 -10.25 -5.79
C LEU A 218 20.41 -10.42 -5.47
N LYS A 219 21.24 -9.47 -5.90
CA LYS A 219 22.66 -9.47 -5.54
C LYS A 219 22.86 -9.40 -4.03
N LYS A 220 22.10 -8.56 -3.32
CA LYS A 220 22.16 -8.45 -1.85
C LYS A 220 21.68 -9.72 -1.15
N ALA A 221 20.74 -10.44 -1.76
CA ALA A 221 20.27 -11.75 -1.30
C ALA A 221 21.26 -12.90 -1.57
N GLY A 222 22.41 -12.63 -2.20
CA GLY A 222 23.37 -13.66 -2.61
C GLY A 222 22.91 -14.51 -3.79
N ILE A 223 21.91 -14.03 -4.55
CA ILE A 223 21.37 -14.73 -5.71
C ILE A 223 22.09 -14.26 -6.97
N SER A 224 22.78 -15.18 -7.62
CA SER A 224 23.42 -14.95 -8.91
C SER A 224 22.39 -15.04 -10.04
N VAL A 225 22.40 -14.04 -10.92
CA VAL A 225 21.59 -13.98 -12.14
C VAL A 225 22.57 -13.95 -13.31
N SER A 226 22.33 -14.80 -14.33
CA SER A 226 23.19 -14.87 -15.51
C SER A 226 23.19 -13.54 -16.29
N GLU A 227 24.24 -13.24 -17.05
CA GLU A 227 24.28 -12.01 -17.85
C GLU A 227 23.13 -11.95 -18.87
N SER A 228 22.78 -13.08 -19.48
CA SER A 228 21.63 -13.17 -20.40
C SER A 228 20.31 -12.85 -19.70
N ASP A 229 20.11 -13.34 -18.48
CA ASP A 229 18.91 -13.04 -17.70
C ASP A 229 18.88 -11.58 -17.23
N ARG A 230 20.05 -11.01 -16.87
CA ARG A 230 20.17 -9.59 -16.52
C ARG A 230 19.74 -8.69 -17.68
N GLU A 231 20.23 -8.98 -18.88
CA GLU A 231 19.85 -8.25 -20.09
C GLU A 231 18.35 -8.37 -20.37
N ALA A 232 17.79 -9.59 -20.24
CA ALA A 232 16.37 -9.83 -20.43
C ALA A 232 15.49 -9.08 -19.41
N ILE A 233 15.90 -9.04 -18.14
CA ILE A 233 15.23 -8.28 -17.08
C ILE A 233 15.28 -6.79 -17.41
N MET A 234 16.45 -6.24 -17.75
CA MET A 234 16.62 -4.83 -18.09
C MET A 234 15.82 -4.42 -19.34
N ALA A 235 15.69 -5.31 -20.32
CA ALA A 235 14.85 -5.09 -21.50
C ALA A 235 13.35 -4.99 -21.15
N GLY A 236 12.93 -5.52 -19.99
CA GLY A 236 11.58 -5.42 -19.45
C GLY A 236 11.10 -3.98 -19.23
N LYS A 237 12.02 -3.05 -18.96
CA LYS A 237 11.75 -1.60 -18.77
C LYS A 237 10.97 -0.98 -19.94
N ASN A 238 11.19 -1.49 -21.15
CA ASN A 238 10.56 -1.01 -22.38
C ASN A 238 9.21 -1.68 -22.69
N LYS A 239 8.83 -2.73 -21.93
CA LYS A 239 7.59 -3.50 -22.13
C LYS A 239 6.63 -3.29 -20.96
N LYS A 240 6.14 -2.06 -20.79
CA LYS A 240 5.11 -1.74 -19.77
C LYS A 240 3.88 -2.63 -20.00
N THR A 241 3.69 -3.62 -19.12
CA THR A 241 2.61 -4.62 -19.24
C THR A 241 1.24 -4.04 -18.88
N ASN A 242 1.19 -2.90 -18.17
CA ASN A 242 -0.02 -2.22 -17.74
C ASN A 242 0.16 -0.70 -17.90
N THR A 243 0.08 -0.19 -19.12
CA THR A 243 -0.05 1.27 -19.33
C THR A 243 -1.46 1.65 -18.93
N SER A 244 -1.60 2.33 -17.79
CA SER A 244 -2.89 2.82 -17.31
C SER A 244 -3.48 3.84 -18.28
N SER A 245 -4.81 3.89 -18.39
CA SER A 245 -5.57 4.90 -19.14
C SER A 245 -5.41 6.32 -18.61
N ARG A 246 -4.77 6.51 -17.44
CA ARG A 246 -4.61 7.79 -16.77
C ARG A 246 -3.45 8.62 -17.35
N LYS A 247 -3.53 9.93 -17.13
CA LYS A 247 -2.50 10.91 -17.52
C LYS A 247 -1.31 10.88 -16.53
N ASP A 248 -0.33 11.73 -16.80
CA ASP A 248 0.81 11.93 -15.90
C ASP A 248 0.33 12.34 -14.49
N VAL A 249 1.12 12.00 -13.48
CA VAL A 249 0.80 12.26 -12.08
C VAL A 249 0.66 13.77 -11.82
N SER A 250 1.48 14.61 -12.46
CA SER A 250 1.38 16.07 -12.27
C SER A 250 0.10 16.68 -12.81
N HIS A 251 -0.63 15.96 -13.66
CA HIS A 251 -1.95 16.41 -14.15
C HIS A 251 -3.01 16.49 -13.04
N TYR A 252 -2.89 15.67 -12.00
CA TYR A 252 -3.94 15.49 -11.00
C TYR A 252 -3.75 16.36 -9.75
N TYR A 253 -2.51 16.69 -9.43
CA TYR A 253 -2.21 17.42 -8.20
C TYR A 253 -2.36 18.92 -8.35
N ASP A 254 -2.74 19.55 -7.25
CA ASP A 254 -2.44 20.93 -6.94
C ASP A 254 -1.55 20.97 -5.68
N GLU A 255 -1.11 22.16 -5.28
CA GLU A 255 -0.31 22.31 -4.07
C GLU A 255 -1.01 21.75 -2.82
N GLN A 256 -2.32 21.98 -2.68
CA GLN A 256 -3.07 21.53 -1.51
C GLN A 256 -3.05 20.00 -1.38
N THR A 257 -3.45 19.28 -2.42
CA THR A 257 -3.56 17.82 -2.42
C THR A 257 -2.19 17.15 -2.41
N ALA A 258 -1.19 17.74 -3.05
CA ALA A 258 0.19 17.28 -2.95
C ALA A 258 0.72 17.41 -1.51
N ASN A 259 0.45 18.53 -0.84
CA ASN A 259 0.85 18.76 0.55
C ASN A 259 0.13 17.84 1.55
N ILE A 260 -1.16 17.56 1.33
CA ILE A 260 -1.90 16.58 2.15
C ILE A 260 -1.19 15.23 2.12
N ILE A 261 -0.85 14.72 0.93
CA ILE A 261 -0.15 13.43 0.79
C ILE A 261 1.26 13.52 1.37
N GLY A 262 2.01 14.57 1.07
CA GLY A 262 3.36 14.76 1.58
C GLY A 262 3.41 14.73 3.10
N THR A 263 2.44 15.36 3.76
CA THR A 263 2.31 15.39 5.22
C THR A 263 1.87 14.03 5.76
N ARG A 264 0.80 13.44 5.20
CA ARG A 264 0.27 12.15 5.67
C ARG A 264 1.25 10.99 5.45
N GLU A 265 2.07 11.06 4.41
CA GLU A 265 3.03 10.00 4.04
C GLU A 265 4.48 10.37 4.34
N GLN A 266 4.69 11.33 5.26
CA GLN A 266 6.00 11.92 5.53
C GLN A 266 7.07 10.87 5.86
N PHE A 267 6.73 9.82 6.62
CA PHE A 267 7.68 8.74 6.89
C PHE A 267 8.22 8.10 5.61
N ILE A 268 7.36 7.79 4.64
CA ILE A 268 7.76 7.17 3.38
C ILE A 268 8.51 8.17 2.50
N VAL A 269 8.04 9.42 2.45
CA VAL A 269 8.70 10.51 1.71
C VAL A 269 10.15 10.66 2.19
N ASP A 270 10.35 10.83 3.49
CA ASP A 270 11.67 10.99 4.12
C ASP A 270 12.54 9.74 3.90
N ARG A 271 11.99 8.55 4.14
CA ARG A 271 12.74 7.28 4.09
C ARG A 271 13.31 6.98 2.71
N PHE A 272 12.56 7.29 1.66
CA PHE A 272 12.90 6.94 0.29
C PHE A 272 13.38 8.14 -0.55
N GLY A 273 13.41 9.35 0.04
CA GLY A 273 13.86 10.57 -0.61
C GLY A 273 12.96 11.00 -1.76
N TYR A 274 11.64 10.85 -1.61
CA TYR A 274 10.69 11.32 -2.61
C TYR A 274 10.53 12.84 -2.53
N ASP A 275 10.39 13.50 -3.68
CA ASP A 275 10.29 14.96 -3.78
C ASP A 275 8.91 15.37 -4.28
N ILE A 276 8.24 16.23 -3.52
CA ILE A 276 6.92 16.80 -3.88
C ILE A 276 6.99 17.62 -5.16
N ASN A 277 8.12 18.26 -5.45
CA ASN A 277 8.29 19.04 -6.67
C ASN A 277 8.25 18.15 -7.93
N ALA A 278 8.37 16.83 -7.80
CA ALA A 278 8.22 15.93 -8.94
C ALA A 278 6.77 15.89 -9.47
N VAL A 279 5.77 16.32 -8.67
CA VAL A 279 4.35 16.28 -9.06
C VAL A 279 3.68 17.65 -9.15
N LEU A 280 4.38 18.72 -8.77
CA LEU A 280 3.93 20.11 -8.90
C LEU A 280 4.53 20.84 -10.12
N ARG A 281 5.19 20.09 -11.01
CA ARG A 281 5.83 20.59 -12.24
C ARG A 281 4.94 20.50 -13.46
#